data_AF-Q9TV67-F1
#
_entry.id   AF-Q9TV67-F1
#
_cell.length_a   1.000
_cell.length_b   1.000
_cell.length_c   1.000
_cell.angle_alpha   90.00
_cell.angle_beta   90.00
_cell.angle_gamma   90.00
#
_symmetry.space_group_name_H-M   'P 1'
#
loop_
_entity.id
_entity.type
_entity.pdbx_description
1 polymer ?
#
loop_
_entity_poly.entity_id
_entity_poly.type
_entity_poly.pdbx_seq_one_letter_code
_entity_poly.pdbx_strand_id
1 'polypeptide(L)'
;MKYTSYFLAFQLCVILGSSGSYCQAPFFKEIQNLKEYFNASNPDVAGGGPLFLEILENWKDESDKKIIQSQIVSFYFKLFENLKGNQIIQRSMDIIKQDMFQKFLNGSSEKLDDFKKLIQIPVDDLQIQRKAISELIRVMKDLSPRSNLRKRRRSQNLFRGQRASK
;
A
#
# COMPACT_ATOMS: atom_id res chain seq x y z
N MET A 1 2.86 29.37 -39.92
CA MET A 1 2.79 29.39 -38.44
C MET A 1 2.63 27.98 -37.85
N LYS A 2 3.60 27.06 -38.05
CA LYS A 2 3.53 25.69 -37.48
C LYS A 2 4.52 25.44 -36.33
N TYR A 3 5.54 26.29 -36.17
CA TYR A 3 6.61 26.09 -35.17
C TYR A 3 6.21 26.44 -33.74
N THR A 4 5.26 27.37 -33.54
CA THR A 4 4.78 27.77 -32.21
C THR A 4 4.03 26.66 -31.47
N SER A 5 3.31 25.79 -32.21
CA SER A 5 2.63 24.62 -31.65
C SER A 5 3.62 23.61 -31.06
N TYR A 6 4.73 23.33 -31.75
CA TYR A 6 5.76 22.41 -31.27
C TYR A 6 6.47 22.94 -30.02
N PHE A 7 6.73 24.25 -29.95
CA PHE A 7 7.33 24.86 -28.75
C PHE A 7 6.43 24.73 -27.52
N LEU A 8 5.12 24.98 -27.66
CA LEU A 8 4.16 24.81 -26.56
C LEU A 8 4.04 23.34 -26.13
N ALA A 9 3.99 22.40 -27.08
CA ALA A 9 3.96 20.98 -26.78
C ALA A 9 5.24 20.49 -26.07
N PHE A 10 6.40 21.02 -26.47
CA PHE A 10 7.68 20.71 -25.81
C PHE A 10 7.73 21.26 -24.39
N GLN A 11 7.32 22.52 -24.16
CA GLN A 11 7.24 23.10 -22.82
C GLN A 11 6.29 22.31 -21.92
N LEU A 12 5.12 21.90 -22.44
CA LEU A 12 4.20 21.01 -21.72
C LEU A 12 4.84 19.64 -21.41
N CYS A 13 5.58 19.03 -22.34
CA CYS A 13 6.30 17.78 -22.10
C CYS A 13 7.43 17.92 -21.08
N VAL A 14 8.16 19.05 -21.07
CA VAL A 14 9.21 19.29 -20.06
C VAL A 14 8.58 19.50 -18.69
N ILE A 15 7.48 20.26 -18.57
CA ILE A 15 6.77 20.47 -17.30
C ILE A 15 6.17 19.16 -16.78
N LEU A 16 5.51 18.38 -17.65
CA LEU A 16 4.92 17.08 -17.26
C LEU A 16 6.00 16.02 -16.96
N GLY A 17 7.07 15.96 -17.77
CA GLY A 17 8.17 15.01 -17.62
C GLY A 17 9.09 15.29 -16.43
N SER A 18 9.24 16.57 -16.03
CA SER A 18 10.03 16.94 -14.85
C SER A 18 9.28 16.77 -13.53
N SER A 19 7.94 16.77 -13.54
CA SER A 19 7.16 16.54 -12.32
C SER A 19 7.41 15.17 -11.67
N GLY A 20 7.80 14.16 -12.47
CA GLY A 20 8.09 12.81 -11.97
C GLY A 20 9.43 12.65 -11.25
N SER A 21 10.42 13.51 -11.52
CA SER A 21 11.79 13.37 -11.00
C SER A 21 12.15 14.35 -9.89
N TYR A 22 11.46 15.49 -9.78
CA TYR A 22 11.71 16.47 -8.71
C TYR A 22 11.19 16.07 -7.33
N CYS A 23 10.26 15.09 -7.23
CA CYS A 23 9.73 14.64 -5.93
C CYS A 23 10.71 13.80 -5.11
N GLN A 24 11.75 13.20 -5.71
CA GLN A 24 12.59 12.24 -5.00
C GLN A 24 13.68 12.91 -4.14
N ALA A 25 14.19 14.07 -4.56
CA ALA A 25 15.21 14.83 -3.82
C ALA A 25 14.75 15.34 -2.44
N PRO A 26 13.56 15.95 -2.27
CA PRO A 26 13.10 16.37 -0.95
C PRO A 26 12.89 15.17 -0.02
N PHE A 27 12.34 14.07 -0.53
CA PHE A 27 12.09 12.87 0.27
C PHE A 27 13.36 12.28 0.92
N PHE A 28 14.44 12.11 0.15
CA PHE A 28 15.69 11.57 0.71
C PHE A 28 16.32 12.49 1.75
N LYS A 29 16.25 13.81 1.55
CA LYS A 29 16.74 14.78 2.53
C LYS A 29 16.01 14.63 3.86
N GLU A 30 14.70 14.50 3.83
CA GLU A 30 13.89 14.34 5.04
C GLU A 30 14.13 12.99 5.74
N ILE A 31 14.43 11.92 4.98
CA ILE A 31 14.90 10.65 5.57
C ILE A 31 16.22 10.85 6.33
N GLN A 32 17.18 11.56 5.74
CA GLN A 32 18.46 11.81 6.42
C GLN A 32 18.26 12.65 7.68
N ASN A 33 17.40 13.67 7.64
CA ASN A 33 17.04 14.46 8.83
C ASN A 33 16.47 13.56 9.95
N LEU A 34 15.56 12.63 9.62
CA LEU A 34 15.06 11.66 10.61
C LEU A 34 16.16 10.72 11.10
N LYS A 35 17.04 10.23 10.22
CA LYS A 35 18.15 9.36 10.60
C LYS A 35 19.11 10.06 11.57
N GLU A 36 19.46 11.30 11.30
CA GLU A 36 20.29 12.12 12.19
C GLU A 36 19.60 12.35 13.53
N TYR A 37 18.31 12.73 13.52
CA TYR A 37 17.54 12.96 14.75
C TYR A 37 17.47 11.73 15.65
N PHE A 38 17.27 10.54 15.09
CA PHE A 38 17.20 9.28 15.85
C PHE A 38 18.57 8.62 16.08
N ASN A 39 19.68 9.25 15.66
CA ASN A 39 21.01 8.65 15.65
C ASN A 39 21.04 7.28 14.95
N ALA A 40 20.23 7.11 13.91
CA ALA A 40 20.00 5.84 13.20
C ALA A 40 21.19 5.40 12.31
N SER A 41 22.30 6.13 12.34
CA SER A 41 23.56 5.79 11.67
C SER A 41 24.62 5.26 12.65
N ASN A 42 24.31 5.18 13.95
CA ASN A 42 25.19 4.58 14.95
C ASN A 42 25.34 3.06 14.68
N PRO A 43 26.56 2.50 14.77
CA PRO A 43 26.78 1.06 14.56
C PRO A 43 25.92 0.12 15.41
N ASP A 44 25.47 0.54 16.60
CA ASP A 44 24.60 -0.25 17.47
C ASP A 44 23.22 -0.57 16.86
N VAL A 45 22.72 0.28 15.95
CA VAL A 45 21.44 0.11 15.26
C VAL A 45 21.42 -1.13 14.36
N ALA A 46 22.58 -1.58 13.87
CA ALA A 46 22.68 -2.80 13.07
C ALA A 46 22.58 -4.08 13.93
N GLY A 47 22.67 -3.95 15.26
CA GLY A 47 22.50 -5.06 16.19
C GLY A 47 21.10 -5.66 16.10
N GLY A 48 21.02 -6.99 16.03
CA GLY A 48 19.74 -7.72 15.91
C GLY A 48 19.22 -7.88 14.48
N GLY A 49 19.92 -7.35 13.47
CA GLY A 49 19.55 -7.49 12.06
C GLY A 49 18.45 -6.51 11.60
N PRO A 50 18.07 -6.54 10.31
CA PRO A 50 17.11 -5.60 9.75
C PRO A 50 15.68 -5.94 10.18
N LEU A 51 14.91 -4.92 10.61
CA LEU A 51 13.51 -5.12 11.04
C LEU A 51 12.55 -5.56 9.91
N PHE A 52 12.75 -5.03 8.69
CA PHE A 52 11.79 -5.21 7.59
C PHE A 52 12.40 -5.75 6.31
N LEU A 53 13.70 -5.52 6.06
CA LEU A 53 14.32 -5.80 4.76
C LEU A 53 14.34 -7.30 4.45
N GLU A 54 14.73 -8.13 5.42
CA GLU A 54 14.73 -9.59 5.27
C GLU A 54 13.31 -10.14 5.02
N ILE A 55 12.31 -9.59 5.72
CA ILE A 55 10.90 -9.97 5.50
C ILE A 55 10.49 -9.60 4.07
N LEU A 56 10.81 -8.39 3.61
CA LEU A 56 10.44 -7.93 2.26
C LEU A 56 11.13 -8.72 1.14
N GLU A 57 12.36 -9.21 1.35
CA GLU A 57 13.09 -10.02 0.37
C GLU A 57 12.48 -11.40 0.16
N ASN A 58 11.81 -11.95 1.18
CA ASN A 58 11.18 -13.26 1.13
C ASN A 58 9.92 -13.31 0.24
N TRP A 59 9.25 -12.17 -0.02
CA TRP A 59 7.99 -12.11 -0.77
C TRP A 59 8.19 -11.52 -2.16
N LYS A 60 8.26 -12.41 -3.17
CA LYS A 60 8.46 -12.04 -4.57
C LYS A 60 7.16 -11.68 -5.29
N ASP A 61 6.06 -12.32 -4.93
CA ASP A 61 4.76 -12.09 -5.55
C ASP A 61 4.19 -10.72 -5.11
N GLU A 62 3.74 -9.92 -6.07
CA GLU A 62 3.27 -8.55 -5.80
C GLU A 62 2.07 -8.54 -4.83
N SER A 63 1.18 -9.54 -4.90
CA SER A 63 0.07 -9.70 -3.95
C SER A 63 0.56 -9.85 -2.51
N ASP A 64 1.54 -10.73 -2.31
CA ASP A 64 2.06 -11.08 -0.99
C ASP A 64 2.90 -9.92 -0.45
N LYS A 65 3.69 -9.31 -1.33
CA LYS A 65 4.45 -8.10 -1.02
C LYS A 65 3.54 -6.96 -0.59
N LYS A 66 2.37 -6.76 -1.22
CA LYS A 66 1.41 -5.73 -0.80
C LYS A 66 0.82 -5.98 0.58
N ILE A 67 0.60 -7.24 0.96
CA ILE A 67 0.14 -7.61 2.32
C ILE A 67 1.18 -7.17 3.36
N ILE A 68 2.45 -7.51 3.13
CA ILE A 68 3.55 -7.15 4.05
C ILE A 68 3.81 -5.64 4.06
N GLN A 69 3.82 -5.00 2.90
CA GLN A 69 3.95 -3.54 2.79
C GLN A 69 2.85 -2.81 3.56
N SER A 70 1.61 -3.32 3.54
CA SER A 70 0.49 -2.76 4.31
C SER A 70 0.80 -2.70 5.81
N GLN A 71 1.40 -3.77 6.36
CA GLN A 71 1.79 -3.83 7.77
C GLN A 71 2.99 -2.92 8.10
N ILE A 72 3.94 -2.80 7.18
CA ILE A 72 5.09 -1.89 7.35
C ILE A 72 4.62 -0.43 7.33
N VAL A 73 3.73 -0.07 6.41
CA VAL A 73 3.15 1.28 6.33
C VAL A 73 2.34 1.59 7.58
N SER A 74 1.53 0.65 8.08
CA SER A 74 0.77 0.86 9.32
C SER A 74 1.69 1.07 10.52
N PHE A 75 2.80 0.34 10.61
CA PHE A 75 3.82 0.53 11.62
C PHE A 75 4.42 1.95 11.59
N TYR A 76 4.86 2.43 10.44
CA TYR A 76 5.42 3.79 10.32
C TYR A 76 4.38 4.88 10.63
N PHE A 77 3.12 4.68 10.23
CA PHE A 77 2.04 5.61 10.59
C PHE A 77 1.86 5.70 12.11
N LYS A 78 1.85 4.55 12.81
CA LYS A 78 1.78 4.47 14.27
C LYS A 78 3.00 5.10 14.94
N LEU A 79 4.20 4.85 14.42
CA LEU A 79 5.44 5.46 14.92
C LEU A 79 5.38 6.99 14.82
N PHE A 80 4.98 7.51 13.67
CA PHE A 80 4.88 8.96 13.47
C PHE A 80 3.72 9.60 14.25
N GLU A 81 2.66 8.86 14.54
CA GLU A 81 1.59 9.35 15.41
C GLU A 81 2.05 9.53 16.85
N ASN A 82 2.88 8.61 17.37
CA ASN A 82 3.47 8.73 18.70
C ASN A 82 4.44 9.93 18.83
N LEU A 83 4.94 10.43 17.70
CA LEU A 83 5.92 11.52 17.63
C LEU A 83 5.30 12.88 17.24
N LYS A 84 3.97 12.96 17.09
CA LYS A 84 3.27 14.14 16.53
C LYS A 84 3.46 15.47 17.28
N GLY A 85 3.99 15.46 18.50
CA GLY A 85 4.32 16.66 19.27
C GLY A 85 5.73 17.22 19.00
N ASN A 86 6.57 16.51 18.24
CA ASN A 86 7.95 16.89 18.02
C ASN A 86 8.10 17.83 16.81
N GLN A 87 8.15 19.13 17.09
CA GLN A 87 8.26 20.18 16.06
C GLN A 87 9.53 20.07 15.21
N ILE A 88 10.63 19.49 15.74
CA ILE A 88 11.92 19.39 15.05
C ILE A 88 11.79 18.47 13.82
N ILE A 89 11.08 17.35 13.97
CA ILE A 89 10.95 16.32 12.92
C ILE A 89 9.59 16.31 12.22
N GLN A 90 8.67 17.20 12.61
CA GLN A 90 7.30 17.22 12.10
C GLN A 90 7.26 17.36 10.58
N ARG A 91 8.01 18.32 10.03
CA ARG A 91 8.13 18.52 8.58
C ARG A 91 8.62 17.27 7.86
N SER A 92 9.67 16.63 8.36
CA SER A 92 10.22 15.43 7.75
C SER A 92 9.21 14.28 7.76
N MET A 93 8.51 14.08 8.89
CA MET A 93 7.46 13.07 8.99
C MET A 93 6.30 13.34 8.03
N ASP A 94 5.86 14.58 7.88
CA ASP A 94 4.75 14.94 6.99
C ASP A 94 5.10 14.70 5.51
N ILE A 95 6.31 15.07 5.08
CA ILE A 95 6.79 14.82 3.71
C ILE A 95 6.91 13.31 3.46
N ILE A 96 7.45 12.54 4.39
CA ILE A 96 7.59 11.09 4.26
C ILE A 96 6.22 10.40 4.23
N LYS A 97 5.27 10.82 5.09
CA LYS A 97 3.89 10.33 5.05
C LYS A 97 3.23 10.59 3.70
N GLN A 98 3.42 11.79 3.14
CA GLN A 98 2.86 12.14 1.85
C GLN A 98 3.45 11.27 0.72
N ASP A 99 4.76 11.01 0.73
CA ASP A 99 5.40 10.14 -0.26
C ASP A 99 4.95 8.67 -0.11
N MET A 100 4.84 8.16 1.11
CA MET A 100 4.25 6.84 1.37
C MET A 100 2.82 6.73 0.86
N PHE A 101 2.02 7.77 1.07
CA PHE A 101 0.65 7.85 0.56
C PHE A 101 0.59 7.77 -0.98
N GLN A 102 1.46 8.51 -1.66
CA GLN A 102 1.55 8.46 -3.12
C GLN A 102 2.00 7.08 -3.63
N LYS A 103 3.02 6.47 -3.00
CA LYS A 103 3.59 5.19 -3.47
C LYS A 103 2.76 3.95 -3.11
N PHE A 104 2.16 3.91 -1.91
CA PHE A 104 1.45 2.72 -1.43
C PHE A 104 -0.03 2.74 -1.84
N LEU A 105 -0.69 3.90 -1.75
CA LEU A 105 -2.13 4.05 -1.99
C LEU A 105 -2.44 4.73 -3.34
N ASN A 106 -1.44 4.97 -4.17
CA ASN A 106 -1.56 5.66 -5.47
C ASN A 106 -2.23 7.04 -5.34
N GLY A 107 -2.01 7.74 -4.21
CA GLY A 107 -2.61 9.04 -3.96
C GLY A 107 -4.14 9.03 -3.79
N SER A 108 -4.78 7.87 -3.60
CA SER A 108 -6.23 7.76 -3.42
C SER A 108 -6.65 8.12 -2.00
N SER A 109 -7.30 9.28 -1.84
CA SER A 109 -7.79 9.76 -0.54
C SER A 109 -8.76 8.79 0.14
N GLU A 110 -9.66 8.18 -0.64
CA GLU A 110 -10.60 7.15 -0.14
C GLU A 110 -9.87 5.98 0.51
N LYS A 111 -8.84 5.45 -0.17
CA LYS A 111 -8.01 4.37 0.39
C LYS A 111 -7.25 4.80 1.64
N LEU A 112 -6.80 6.05 1.70
CA LEU A 112 -6.10 6.57 2.89
C LEU A 112 -7.04 6.70 4.08
N ASP A 113 -8.26 7.18 3.86
CA ASP A 113 -9.24 7.34 4.92
C ASP A 113 -9.66 5.97 5.47
N ASP A 114 -9.91 4.99 4.60
CA ASP A 114 -10.21 3.63 5.03
C ASP A 114 -9.01 2.95 5.71
N PHE A 115 -7.80 3.14 5.19
CA PHE A 115 -6.57 2.66 5.85
C PHE A 115 -6.41 3.25 7.25
N LYS A 116 -6.61 4.57 7.41
CA LYS A 116 -6.56 5.25 8.71
C LYS A 116 -7.62 4.73 9.68
N LYS A 117 -8.86 4.53 9.21
CA LYS A 117 -9.94 3.94 10.03
C LYS A 117 -9.54 2.58 10.56
N LEU A 118 -8.92 1.73 9.73
CA LEU A 118 -8.50 0.37 10.11
C LEU A 118 -7.40 0.39 11.19
N ILE A 119 -6.37 1.22 11.05
CA ILE A 119 -5.26 1.26 12.02
C ILE A 119 -5.63 1.91 13.35
N GLN A 120 -6.71 2.70 13.39
CA GLN A 120 -7.19 3.41 14.59
C GLN A 120 -8.27 2.65 15.36
N ILE A 121 -8.65 1.44 14.94
CA ILE A 121 -9.67 0.63 15.62
C ILE A 121 -9.18 0.29 17.04
N PRO A 122 -9.91 0.69 18.11
CA PRO A 122 -9.54 0.34 19.48
C PRO A 122 -9.94 -1.11 19.75
N VAL A 123 -8.97 -2.02 19.67
CA VAL A 123 -9.20 -3.47 19.85
C VAL A 123 -9.65 -3.85 21.27
N ASP A 124 -9.42 -2.98 22.26
CA ASP A 124 -9.81 -3.18 23.65
C ASP A 124 -11.26 -2.76 23.95
N ASP A 125 -11.96 -2.12 23.00
CA ASP A 125 -13.35 -1.72 23.15
C ASP A 125 -14.31 -2.91 22.92
N LEU A 126 -15.15 -3.22 23.93
CA LEU A 126 -16.07 -4.35 23.90
C LEU A 126 -17.11 -4.27 22.76
N GLN A 127 -17.60 -3.08 22.41
CA GLN A 127 -18.54 -2.91 21.30
C GLN A 127 -17.86 -3.14 19.96
N ILE A 128 -16.61 -2.69 19.81
CA ILE A 128 -15.80 -2.97 18.62
C ILE A 128 -15.55 -4.47 18.46
N GLN A 129 -15.18 -5.15 19.55
CA GLN A 129 -15.00 -6.61 19.53
C GLN A 129 -16.26 -7.34 19.08
N ARG A 130 -17.44 -6.98 19.63
CA ARG A 130 -18.74 -7.57 19.22
C ARG A 130 -19.02 -7.35 17.73
N LYS A 131 -18.78 -6.15 17.21
CA LYS A 131 -18.93 -5.84 15.78
C LYS A 131 -17.97 -6.65 14.92
N ALA A 132 -16.69 -6.69 15.29
CA ALA A 132 -15.67 -7.45 14.56
C ALA A 132 -16.05 -8.94 14.46
N ILE A 133 -16.50 -9.56 15.56
CA ILE A 133 -16.96 -10.96 15.55
C ILE A 133 -18.23 -11.15 14.72
N SER A 134 -19.17 -10.19 14.73
CA SER A 134 -20.39 -10.27 13.91
C SER A 134 -20.11 -10.24 12.40
N GLU A 135 -19.04 -9.57 11.98
CA GLU A 135 -18.65 -9.42 10.57
C GLU A 135 -17.65 -10.50 10.11
N LEU A 136 -17.03 -11.23 11.05
CA LEU A 136 -15.94 -12.18 10.79
C LEU A 136 -16.27 -13.20 9.70
N ILE A 137 -17.48 -13.77 9.69
CA ILE A 137 -17.90 -14.75 8.67
C ILE A 137 -17.85 -14.14 7.26
N ARG A 138 -18.24 -12.87 7.12
CA ARG A 138 -18.21 -12.16 5.84
C ARG A 138 -16.78 -11.89 5.41
N VAL A 139 -15.91 -11.45 6.34
CA VAL A 139 -14.48 -11.24 6.08
C VAL A 139 -13.81 -12.53 5.60
N MET A 140 -14.06 -13.66 6.27
CA MET A 140 -13.49 -14.97 5.89
C MET A 140 -13.94 -15.43 4.49
N LYS A 141 -15.19 -15.13 4.11
CA LYS A 141 -15.70 -15.42 2.76
C LYS A 141 -15.02 -14.58 1.68
N ASP A 142 -14.69 -13.33 1.98
CA ASP A 142 -14.01 -12.43 1.04
C ASP A 142 -12.49 -12.70 0.94
N LEU A 143 -11.85 -13.21 2.01
CA LEU A 143 -10.45 -13.66 2.00
C LEU A 143 -10.25 -14.94 1.18
N SER A 144 -11.28 -15.79 1.09
CA SER A 144 -11.22 -16.99 0.27
C SER A 144 -11.10 -16.58 -1.20
N PRO A 145 -10.19 -17.16 -1.98
CA PRO A 145 -10.09 -16.87 -3.40
C PRO A 145 -11.46 -17.06 -4.03
N ARG A 146 -12.12 -15.97 -4.42
CA ARG A 146 -13.28 -16.10 -5.31
C ARG A 146 -12.73 -16.85 -6.50
N SER A 147 -13.26 -18.04 -6.73
CA SER A 147 -12.79 -18.90 -7.80
C SER A 147 -13.04 -18.18 -9.12
N ASN A 148 -12.09 -17.34 -9.53
CA ASN A 148 -11.95 -16.86 -10.90
C ASN A 148 -11.57 -18.03 -11.82
N LEU A 149 -11.42 -19.24 -11.27
CA LEU A 149 -11.78 -20.47 -11.95
C LEU A 149 -13.24 -20.35 -12.41
N ARG A 150 -13.42 -19.73 -13.58
CA ARG A 150 -14.57 -19.84 -14.46
C ARG A 150 -15.02 -21.29 -14.36
N LYS A 151 -16.04 -21.57 -13.52
CA LYS A 151 -16.58 -22.92 -13.36
C LYS A 151 -16.96 -23.36 -14.76
N ARG A 152 -16.10 -24.15 -15.39
CA ARG A 152 -16.28 -24.55 -16.79
C ARG A 152 -17.62 -25.25 -16.81
N ARG A 153 -18.58 -24.68 -17.52
CA ARG A 153 -19.93 -25.25 -17.70
C ARG A 153 -19.70 -26.71 -18.08
N ARG A 154 -20.18 -27.64 -17.24
CA ARG A 154 -20.07 -29.08 -17.49
C ARG A 154 -20.67 -29.30 -18.88
N SER A 155 -19.87 -29.75 -19.85
CA SER A 155 -20.39 -30.01 -21.19
C SER A 155 -21.43 -31.12 -21.06
N GLN A 156 -22.71 -30.77 -21.16
CA GLN A 156 -23.76 -31.74 -21.37
C GLN A 156 -23.60 -32.26 -22.80
N ASN A 157 -22.62 -33.14 -23.00
CA ASN A 157 -22.61 -33.96 -24.20
C ASN A 157 -23.78 -34.92 -24.08
N LEU A 158 -24.76 -34.64 -24.93
CA LEU A 158 -25.92 -35.43 -25.27
C LEU A 158 -25.58 -36.93 -25.31
N PHE A 159 -25.93 -37.67 -24.27
CA PHE A 159 -26.41 -39.04 -24.47
C PHE A 159 -27.83 -38.95 -25.01
N ARG A 160 -27.95 -38.49 -26.26
CA ARG A 160 -29.14 -38.75 -27.08
C ARG A 160 -29.05 -40.23 -27.41
N GLY A 161 -29.60 -41.06 -26.53
CA GLY A 161 -29.69 -42.50 -26.70
C GLY A 161 -30.42 -42.82 -27.99
N GLN A 162 -29.67 -43.03 -29.06
CA GLN A 162 -30.08 -43.84 -30.19
C GLN A 162 -30.36 -45.25 -29.66
N ARG A 163 -31.62 -45.60 -29.42
CA ARG A 163 -32.07 -46.99 -29.48
C ARG A 163 -33.46 -47.07 -30.12
N ALA A 164 -33.41 -47.37 -31.41
CA ALA A 164 -34.27 -48.23 -32.21
C ALA A 164 -35.79 -48.10 -32.06
N SER A 165 -36.43 -47.60 -33.13
CA SER A 165 -37.77 -48.01 -33.53
C SER A 165 -37.75 -49.50 -33.93
N LYS A 166 -38.72 -50.26 -33.46
CA LYS A 166 -39.25 -51.45 -34.13
C LYS A 166 -40.70 -51.16 -34.51
#